data_AF-A0A950CZ01-F1
#
_entry.id   AF-A0A950CZ01-F1
#
_cell.length_a   1.000
_cell.length_b   1.000
_cell.length_c   1.000
_cell.angle_alpha   90.00
_cell.angle_beta   90.00
_cell.angle_gamma   90.00
#
_symmetry.space_group_name_H-M   'P 1'
#
loop_
_entity.id
_entity.type
_entity.pdbx_description
1 polymer ?
#
loop_
_entity_poly.entity_id
_entity_poly.type
_entity_poly.pdbx_seq_one_letter_code
_entity_poly.pdbx_strand_id
1 'polypeptide(L)'
;MSFTEQHRYRVEQLAQFGSTPEDIAAQLQIPLTRLQKRFHRELARGRATGKHIVLEKLFENASSGNNMSATSLWVKSQCGWRDTGASPQSPTVVHSILKVIEAGNKPVQTEPLGKNDVRD
;
A
#
# COMPACT_ATOMS: atom_id res chain seq x y z
N MET A 1 -27.38 -30.82 2.41
CA MET A 1 -26.04 -30.45 2.93
C MET A 1 -26.25 -29.56 4.13
N SER A 2 -25.76 -29.95 5.30
CA SER A 2 -25.94 -29.15 6.51
C SER A 2 -25.24 -27.80 6.36
N PHE A 3 -25.86 -26.76 6.91
CA PHE A 3 -25.40 -25.36 6.93
C PHE A 3 -23.92 -25.20 7.34
N THR A 4 -23.33 -26.17 8.02
CA THR A 4 -21.93 -26.15 8.45
C THR A 4 -20.93 -26.42 7.32
N GLU A 5 -21.22 -27.35 6.40
CA GLU A 5 -20.25 -27.78 5.39
C GLU A 5 -20.09 -26.76 4.25
N GLN A 6 -21.19 -26.14 3.81
CA GLN A 6 -21.16 -25.09 2.79
C GLN A 6 -20.38 -23.86 3.27
N HIS A 7 -20.49 -23.53 4.55
CA HIS A 7 -19.71 -22.44 5.16
C HIS A 7 -18.22 -22.79 5.25
N ARG A 8 -17.85 -24.05 5.54
CA ARG A 8 -16.44 -24.49 5.57
C ARG A 8 -15.76 -24.29 4.21
N TYR A 9 -16.38 -24.81 3.16
CA TYR A 9 -15.86 -24.67 1.80
C TYR A 9 -15.71 -23.20 1.40
N ARG A 10 -16.71 -22.37 1.72
CA ARG A 10 -16.67 -20.95 1.38
C ARG A 10 -15.59 -20.19 2.15
N VAL A 11 -15.41 -20.46 3.44
CA VAL A 11 -14.32 -19.86 4.25
C VAL A 11 -12.95 -20.21 3.67
N GLU A 12 -12.75 -21.48 3.31
CA GLU A 12 -11.48 -21.93 2.73
C GLU A 12 -11.19 -21.25 1.39
N GLN A 13 -12.17 -21.20 0.48
CA GLN A 13 -12.01 -20.51 -0.80
C GLN A 13 -11.63 -19.04 -0.62
N LEU A 14 -12.33 -18.31 0.26
CA LEU A 14 -12.06 -16.89 0.48
C LEU A 14 -10.67 -16.66 1.11
N ALA A 15 -10.26 -17.55 2.01
CA ALA A 15 -8.92 -17.54 2.58
C ALA A 15 -7.83 -17.87 1.55
N GLN A 16 -8.13 -18.77 0.60
CA GLN A 16 -7.26 -19.08 -0.54
C GLN A 16 -7.02 -17.89 -1.44
N PHE A 17 -8.02 -17.04 -1.64
CA PHE A 17 -7.87 -15.79 -2.39
C PHE A 17 -7.09 -14.72 -1.63
N GLY A 18 -6.84 -14.91 -0.33
CA GLY A 18 -6.12 -13.96 0.52
C GLY A 18 -7.02 -12.98 1.28
N SER A 19 -8.33 -13.23 1.36
CA SER A 19 -9.26 -12.38 2.11
C SER A 19 -8.93 -12.41 3.61
N THR A 20 -9.14 -11.27 4.29
CA THR A 20 -8.94 -11.19 5.74
C THR A 20 -10.07 -11.92 6.49
N PRO A 21 -9.82 -12.43 7.72
CA PRO A 21 -10.88 -13.02 8.54
C PRO A 21 -12.06 -12.07 8.78
N GLU A 22 -11.79 -10.77 8.87
CA GLU A 22 -12.77 -9.70 9.05
C GLU A 22 -13.71 -9.60 7.84
N ASP A 23 -13.15 -9.56 6.63
CA ASP A 23 -13.92 -9.53 5.37
C ASP A 23 -14.75 -10.81 5.19
N ILE A 24 -14.16 -11.96 5.50
CA ILE A 24 -14.84 -13.25 5.42
C ILE A 24 -16.02 -13.30 6.42
N ALA A 25 -15.81 -12.81 7.64
CA ALA A 25 -16.84 -12.75 8.67
C ALA A 25 -18.00 -11.82 8.25
N ALA A 26 -17.68 -10.65 7.69
CA ALA A 26 -18.67 -9.73 7.14
C ALA A 26 -19.45 -10.33 5.97
N GLN A 27 -18.75 -10.97 5.02
CA GLN A 27 -19.37 -11.60 3.85
C GLN A 27 -20.31 -12.76 4.22
N LEU A 28 -19.93 -13.56 5.21
CA LEU A 28 -20.74 -14.71 5.66
C LEU A 28 -21.73 -14.34 6.78
N GLN A 29 -21.76 -13.08 7.19
CA GLN A 29 -22.60 -12.55 8.27
C GLN A 29 -22.48 -13.37 9.56
N ILE A 30 -21.25 -13.78 9.91
CA ILE A 30 -20.96 -14.50 11.15
C ILE A 30 -20.03 -13.68 12.05
N PRO A 31 -20.16 -13.80 13.39
CA PRO A 31 -19.22 -13.15 14.29
C PRO A 31 -17.79 -13.61 14.04
N LEU A 32 -16.85 -12.67 13.99
CA LEU A 32 -15.42 -12.95 13.77
C LEU A 32 -14.86 -13.98 14.76
N THR A 33 -15.25 -13.89 16.03
CA THR A 33 -14.85 -14.84 17.07
C THR A 33 -15.33 -16.26 16.79
N ARG A 34 -16.52 -16.42 16.20
CA ARG A 34 -17.06 -17.73 15.78
C ARG A 34 -16.31 -18.25 14.57
N LEU A 35 -16.00 -17.38 13.59
CA LEU A 35 -15.21 -17.73 12.41
C LEU A 35 -13.85 -18.30 12.84
N GLN A 36 -13.10 -17.56 13.65
CA GLN A 36 -11.77 -17.96 14.10
C GLN A 36 -11.79 -19.24 14.94
N LYS A 37 -12.78 -19.42 15.82
CA LYS A 37 -12.86 -20.65 16.65
C LYS A 37 -13.24 -21.87 15.81
N ARG A 38 -14.28 -21.78 14.98
CA ARG A 38 -14.85 -22.96 14.30
C ARG A 38 -14.21 -23.30 12.97
N PHE A 39 -13.59 -22.33 12.31
CA PHE A 39 -13.06 -22.48 10.94
C PHE A 39 -11.54 -22.20 10.85
N HIS A 40 -10.80 -22.32 11.95
CA HIS A 40 -9.34 -22.08 11.96
C HIS A 40 -8.58 -22.99 10.98
N ARG A 41 -9.03 -24.24 10.80
CA ARG A 41 -8.40 -25.20 9.90
C ARG A 41 -8.57 -24.79 8.45
N GLU A 42 -9.79 -24.39 8.08
CA GLU A 42 -10.16 -23.92 6.74
C GLU A 42 -9.42 -22.63 6.40
N LEU A 43 -9.32 -21.69 7.34
CA LEU A 43 -8.53 -20.46 7.16
C LEU A 43 -7.05 -20.76 6.93
N ALA A 44 -6.45 -21.65 7.74
CA ALA A 44 -5.04 -22.01 7.59
C ALA A 44 -4.78 -22.76 6.29
N ARG A 45 -5.63 -23.75 5.97
CA ARG A 45 -5.54 -24.54 4.74
C ARG A 45 -5.70 -23.68 3.51
N GLY A 46 -6.76 -22.87 3.45
CA GLY A 46 -7.00 -21.95 2.32
C GLY A 46 -5.78 -21.06 2.07
N ARG A 47 -5.25 -20.39 3.10
CA ARG A 47 -4.05 -19.55 2.99
C ARG A 47 -2.83 -20.31 2.46
N ALA A 48 -2.59 -21.51 2.98
CA ALA A 48 -1.46 -22.34 2.53
C ALA A 48 -1.62 -22.75 1.06
N THR A 49 -2.81 -23.21 0.67
CA THR A 49 -3.15 -23.58 -0.71
C THR A 49 -3.01 -22.40 -1.66
N GLY A 50 -3.54 -21.23 -1.28
CA GLY A 50 -3.44 -20.01 -2.09
C GLY A 50 -1.99 -19.60 -2.34
N LYS A 51 -1.17 -19.60 -1.29
CA LYS A 51 0.27 -19.35 -1.41
C LYS A 51 0.95 -20.38 -2.32
N HIS A 52 0.65 -21.67 -2.14
CA HIS A 52 1.23 -22.73 -2.96
C HIS A 52 0.94 -22.53 -4.44
N ILE A 53 -0.30 -22.23 -4.82
CA ILE A 53 -0.68 -22.00 -6.22
C ILE A 53 0.08 -20.83 -6.84
N VAL A 54 0.28 -19.74 -6.09
CA VAL A 54 1.06 -18.59 -6.58
C VAL A 54 2.55 -18.96 -6.69
N LEU A 55 3.09 -19.71 -5.73
CA LEU A 55 4.48 -20.17 -5.73
C LEU A 55 4.77 -21.14 -6.89
N GLU A 56 3.87 -22.08 -7.15
CA GLU A 56 3.95 -23.02 -8.27
C GLU A 56 4.03 -22.26 -9.60
N LYS A 57 3.09 -21.32 -9.84
CA LYS A 57 3.12 -20.47 -11.04
C LYS A 57 4.35 -19.60 -11.13
N LEU A 58 4.82 -19.05 -10.01
CA LEU A 58 6.05 -18.26 -9.98
C LEU A 58 7.25 -19.11 -10.40
N PHE A 59 7.35 -20.33 -9.87
CA PHE A 59 8.44 -21.26 -10.18
C PHE A 59 8.42 -21.69 -11.65
N GLU A 60 7.25 -21.99 -12.21
CA GLU A 60 7.09 -22.28 -13.65
C GLU A 60 7.56 -21.10 -14.51
N ASN A 61 7.12 -19.88 -14.18
CA ASN A 61 7.52 -18.67 -14.91
C ASN A 61 9.02 -18.39 -14.80
N ALA A 62 9.61 -18.58 -13.61
CA ALA A 62 11.04 -18.45 -13.39
C ALA A 62 11.84 -19.50 -14.16
N SER A 63 11.37 -20.75 -14.18
CA SER A 63 12.04 -21.88 -14.87
C SER A 63 11.94 -21.78 -16.39
N SER A 64 10.93 -21.08 -16.92
CA SER A 64 10.76 -20.88 -18.36
C SER A 64 11.83 -20.00 -19.00
N GLY A 65 12.55 -19.18 -18.21
CA GLY A 65 13.55 -18.23 -18.70
C GLY A 65 13.00 -17.02 -19.47
N ASN A 66 11.70 -16.98 -19.78
CA ASN A 66 11.06 -15.90 -20.53
C ASN A 66 10.71 -14.69 -19.65
N ASN A 67 10.57 -14.88 -18.33
CA ASN A 67 10.22 -13.84 -17.40
C ASN A 67 11.39 -13.57 -16.43
N MET A 68 12.24 -12.61 -16.80
CA MET A 68 13.40 -12.22 -16.01
C MET A 68 13.01 -11.67 -14.63
N SER A 69 11.87 -10.98 -14.53
CA SER A 69 11.35 -10.46 -13.25
C SER A 69 10.96 -11.59 -12.29
N ALA A 70 10.25 -12.62 -12.78
CA ALA A 70 9.92 -13.81 -12.00
C ALA A 70 11.18 -14.58 -11.56
N THR A 71 12.14 -14.71 -12.48
CA THR A 71 13.44 -15.35 -12.21
C THR A 71 14.22 -14.61 -11.14
N SER A 72 14.36 -13.28 -11.28
CA SER A 72 15.04 -12.44 -10.29
C SER A 72 14.36 -12.53 -8.92
N LEU A 73 13.03 -12.47 -8.87
CA LEU A 73 12.28 -12.58 -7.63
C LEU A 73 12.46 -13.96 -6.97
N TRP A 74 12.47 -15.04 -7.74
CA TRP A 74 12.72 -16.39 -7.24
C TRP A 74 14.14 -16.53 -6.65
N VAL A 75 15.17 -16.12 -7.40
CA VAL A 75 16.56 -16.23 -6.95
C VAL A 75 16.83 -15.33 -5.73
N LYS A 76 16.23 -14.14 -5.67
CA LYS A 76 16.30 -13.27 -4.48
C LYS A 76 15.62 -13.91 -3.27
N SER A 77 14.44 -14.48 -3.47
CA SER A 77 13.62 -15.00 -2.37
C SER A 77 14.09 -16.36 -1.85
N GLN A 78 14.69 -17.21 -2.69
CA GLN A 78 15.04 -18.60 -2.36
C GLN A 78 16.55 -18.89 -2.37
N CYS A 79 17.32 -18.23 -3.25
CA CYS A 79 18.77 -18.45 -3.35
C CYS A 79 19.59 -17.43 -2.54
N GLY A 80 18.93 -16.51 -1.85
CA GLY A 80 19.60 -15.52 -1.00
C GLY A 80 20.36 -14.45 -1.77
N TRP A 81 20.11 -14.29 -3.07
CA TRP A 81 20.70 -13.19 -3.84
C TRP A 81 20.13 -11.87 -3.32
N ARG A 82 21.02 -10.95 -2.95
CA ARG A 82 20.65 -9.58 -2.59
C ARG A 82 21.23 -8.60 -3.59
N ASP A 83 20.52 -7.50 -3.79
CA ASP A 83 21.09 -6.36 -4.50
C ASP A 83 22.21 -5.80 -3.64
N THR A 84 23.45 -5.93 -4.09
CA THR A 84 24.59 -5.27 -3.45
C THR A 84 24.48 -3.78 -3.79
N GLY A 85 23.75 -3.04 -2.96
CA GLY A 85 23.61 -1.60 -3.13
C GLY A 85 24.98 -0.92 -3.12
N ALA A 86 25.16 0.07 -3.98
CA ALA A 86 26.27 1.01 -3.85
C ALA A 86 26.29 1.57 -2.41
N SER A 87 27.49 1.76 -1.84
CA SER A 87 27.73 2.32 -0.51
C SER A 87 26.75 3.46 -0.21
N PRO A 88 26.17 3.55 1.00
CA PRO A 88 25.27 4.65 1.36
C PRO A 88 25.99 5.97 1.12
N GLN A 89 25.63 6.65 0.03
CA GLN A 89 26.03 8.02 -0.19
C GLN A 89 25.21 8.83 0.81
N SER A 90 25.88 9.44 1.79
CA SER A 90 25.21 10.40 2.66
C SER A 90 24.51 11.44 1.78
N PRO A 91 23.26 11.84 2.09
CA PRO A 91 22.56 12.82 1.28
C PRO A 91 23.39 14.10 1.22
N THR A 92 23.79 14.51 0.02
CA THR A 92 24.44 15.81 -0.20
C THR A 92 23.43 16.90 0.13
N VAL A 93 23.56 17.52 1.31
CA VAL A 93 22.70 18.64 1.72
C VAL A 93 23.11 19.88 0.91
N VAL A 94 22.45 20.09 -0.23
CA VAL A 94 22.51 21.36 -0.95
C VAL A 94 21.77 22.42 -0.13
N HIS A 95 22.50 23.24 0.61
CA HIS A 95 21.91 24.39 1.30
C HIS A 95 21.49 25.40 0.22
N SER A 96 20.18 25.55 0.01
CA SER A 96 19.64 26.55 -0.90
C SER A 96 19.84 27.95 -0.33
N ILE A 97 20.65 28.75 -1.03
CA ILE A 97 20.98 30.14 -0.69
C ILE A 97 19.81 31.04 -1.14
N LEU A 98 18.63 30.91 -0.54
CA LEU A 98 17.56 31.87 -0.80
C LEU A 98 17.91 33.19 -0.09
N LYS A 99 18.43 34.15 -0.85
CA LYS A 99 18.61 35.53 -0.41
C LYS A 99 17.25 36.24 -0.48
N VAL A 100 16.57 36.35 0.66
CA VAL A 100 15.36 37.18 0.76
C VAL A 100 15.78 38.63 0.57
N ILE A 101 15.27 39.27 -0.48
CA ILE A 101 15.41 40.71 -0.69
C ILE A 101 14.09 41.32 -0.20
N GLU A 102 14.15 42.10 0.87
CA GLU A 102 12.99 42.87 1.32
C GLU A 102 12.60 43.87 0.24
N ALA A 103 11.42 43.68 -0.36
CA ALA A 103 10.82 44.70 -1.20
C ALA A 103 10.39 45.86 -0.29
N GLY A 104 11.09 47.00 -0.41
CA GLY A 104 10.85 48.19 0.40
C GLY A 104 9.37 48.60 0.39
N ASN A 105 8.78 48.66 1.58
CA ASN A 105 7.47 49.23 1.83
C ASN A 105 7.50 50.74 1.51
N LYS A 106 6.94 51.16 0.37
CA LYS A 106 6.66 52.58 0.11
C LYS A 106 5.34 52.94 0.81
N PRO A 107 5.31 53.96 1.68
CA PRO A 107 4.06 54.37 2.30
C PRO A 107 3.08 54.91 1.26
N VAL A 108 1.83 54.46 1.36
CA VAL A 108 0.69 54.96 0.60
C VAL A 108 0.54 56.46 0.85
N GLN A 109 0.61 57.26 -0.20
CA GLN A 109 0.25 58.68 -0.13
C GLN A 109 -1.28 58.79 -0.14
N THR A 110 -1.86 59.28 0.95
CA THR A 110 -3.25 59.75 0.99
C THR A 110 -3.27 61.23 0.64
N GLU A 111 -3.72 61.57 -0.57
CA GLU A 111 -4.05 62.95 -0.94
C GLU A 111 -5.27 63.42 -0.13
N PRO A 112 -5.26 64.64 0.45
CA PRO A 112 -6.40 65.13 1.21
C PRO A 112 -7.53 65.64 0.31
N LEU A 113 -8.75 65.27 0.69
CA LEU A 113 -10.04 65.65 0.13
C LEU A 113 -10.15 67.17 -0.07
N GLY A 114 -10.42 67.59 -1.30
CA GLY A 114 -10.53 68.99 -1.70
C GLY A 114 -11.57 69.77 -0.89
N LYS A 115 -11.20 70.98 -0.45
CA LYS A 115 -12.10 71.93 0.21
C LYS A 115 -13.03 72.53 -0.84
N ASN A 116 -14.34 72.42 -0.59
CA ASN A 116 -15.39 73.06 -1.37
C ASN A 116 -15.27 74.60 -1.25
N ASP A 117 -15.07 75.28 -2.37
CA ASP A 117 -15.21 76.73 -2.49
C ASP A 117 -16.70 77.06 -2.55
N VAL A 118 -17.19 77.70 -1.48
CA VAL A 118 -18.47 78.42 -1.45
C VAL A 118 -18.18 79.83 -1.93
N ARG A 119 -18.86 80.28 -2.99
CA ARG A 119 -18.92 81.71 -3.36
C ARG A 119 -20.38 82.15 -3.43
N ASP A 120 -20.60 83.28 -2.76
CA ASP A 120 -21.80 84.11 -2.71
C ASP A 120 -22.29 84.57 -4.10
#